data_AF-A0A454VYE6-F1
#
_entry.id   AF-A0A454VYE6-F1
#
_cell.length_a   1.000
_cell.length_b   1.000
_cell.length_c   1.000
_cell.angle_alpha   90.00
_cell.angle_beta   90.00
_cell.angle_gamma   90.00
#
_symmetry.space_group_name_H-M   'P 1'
#
loop_
_entity.id
_entity.type
_entity.pdbx_description
1 polymer ?
#
loop_
_entity_poly.entity_id
_entity_poly.type
_entity_poly.pdbx_seq_one_letter_code
_entity_poly.pdbx_strand_id
1 'polypeptide(L)'
;ADYEKPAIGADGMRPADGMMVDAKYVKDADDDCRKTTWRRQSTFEIEDEYKEDGTKKWNKKDVLIGRDEGELEKYRQAMNEHEQIRGLEIVTNDKEAVPYWQTLMALQQVPGTARYVK
;
A
#
# COMPACT_ATOMS: atom_id res chain seq x y z
N ALA A 1 -30.37 -3.68 8.20
CA ALA A 1 -29.28 -2.81 8.65
C ALA A 1 -28.04 -3.34 7.98
N ASP A 2 -27.69 -2.77 6.83
CA ASP A 2 -26.44 -3.08 6.15
C ASP A 2 -25.30 -2.70 7.09
N TYR A 3 -24.46 -3.68 7.40
CA TYR A 3 -23.30 -3.46 8.26
C TYR A 3 -22.27 -2.69 7.44
N GLU A 4 -22.31 -1.36 7.50
CA GLU A 4 -21.23 -0.51 6.99
C GLU A 4 -19.94 -0.99 7.65
N LYS A 5 -19.06 -1.63 6.87
CA LYS A 5 -17.73 -2.01 7.35
C LYS A 5 -17.05 -0.74 7.85
N PRO A 6 -16.55 -0.67 9.09
CA PRO A 6 -15.88 0.52 9.58
C PRO A 6 -14.76 0.91 8.60
N ALA A 7 -14.78 2.18 8.19
CA ALA A 7 -14.21 2.69 6.95
C ALA A 7 -12.68 2.88 6.94
N ILE A 8 -11.94 2.40 7.94
CA ILE A 8 -10.48 2.62 7.99
C ILE A 8 -9.79 1.33 8.45
N GLY A 9 -9.02 0.73 7.54
CA GLY A 9 -8.26 -0.51 7.75
C GLY A 9 -6.90 -0.32 8.42
N ALA A 10 -6.63 0.88 8.95
CA ALA A 10 -5.41 1.14 9.69
C ALA A 10 -5.47 0.46 11.06
N ASP A 11 -4.34 -0.08 11.52
CA ASP A 11 -4.24 -0.71 12.84
C ASP A 11 -4.37 0.30 14.00
N GLY A 12 -4.17 1.59 13.71
CA GLY A 12 -4.44 2.65 14.67
C GLY A 12 -4.33 4.05 14.08
N MET A 13 -4.66 5.03 14.92
CA MET A 13 -4.44 6.45 14.68
C MET A 13 -3.45 6.96 15.72
N ARG A 14 -2.43 7.71 15.28
CA ARG A 14 -1.48 8.36 16.17
C ARG A 14 -2.01 9.76 16.55
N PRO A 15 -2.37 10.00 17.82
CA PRO A 15 -2.99 11.27 18.21
C PRO A 15 -2.05 12.47 18.12
N ALA A 16 -0.74 12.25 18.19
CA ALA A 16 0.27 13.31 18.23
C ALA A 16 0.34 14.12 16.92
N ASP A 17 0.12 13.48 15.78
CA ASP A 17 0.27 14.06 14.44
C ASP A 17 -0.87 13.72 13.47
N GLY A 18 -1.88 12.95 13.91
CA GLY A 18 -3.04 12.60 13.10
C GLY A 18 -2.74 11.57 12.00
N MET A 19 -1.65 10.81 12.13
CA MET A 19 -1.28 9.79 11.16
C MET A 19 -2.08 8.50 11.39
N MET A 20 -2.67 7.95 10.33
CA MET A 20 -3.07 6.54 10.31
C MET A 20 -1.80 5.69 10.37
N VAL A 21 -1.81 4.62 11.16
CA VAL A 21 -0.69 3.68 11.27
C VAL A 21 -1.17 2.31 10.85
N ASP A 22 -0.52 1.73 9.86
CA ASP A 22 -0.86 0.42 9.29
C ASP A 22 0.39 -0.46 9.26
N ALA A 23 0.32 -1.60 9.95
CA ALA A 23 1.42 -2.56 10.08
C ALA A 23 1.33 -3.62 8.98
N LYS A 24 2.29 -3.57 8.05
CA LYS A 24 2.46 -4.59 7.01
C LYS A 24 3.48 -5.62 7.48
N TYR A 25 2.97 -6.64 8.16
CA TYR A 25 3.77 -7.79 8.59
C TYR A 25 3.95 -8.82 7.47
N VAL A 26 5.20 -9.18 7.20
CA VAL A 26 5.61 -10.30 6.37
C VAL A 26 6.07 -11.42 7.30
N LYS A 27 5.30 -12.52 7.32
CA LYS A 27 5.66 -13.71 8.09
C LYS A 27 6.96 -14.29 7.55
N ASP A 28 7.85 -14.67 8.47
CA ASP A 28 9.13 -15.32 8.15
C ASP A 28 9.96 -14.51 7.15
N ALA A 29 10.20 -13.22 7.39
CA ALA A 29 11.02 -12.35 6.51
C ALA A 29 12.51 -12.75 6.36
N ASP A 30 12.82 -14.03 6.56
CA ASP A 30 14.06 -14.69 6.17
C ASP A 30 14.22 -14.76 4.63
N ASP A 31 15.37 -15.26 4.20
CA ASP A 31 15.77 -15.24 2.79
C ASP A 31 14.87 -16.08 1.86
N ASP A 32 14.07 -17.02 2.37
CA ASP A 32 13.19 -17.85 1.54
C ASP A 32 11.84 -17.18 1.29
N CYS A 33 11.20 -16.56 2.28
CA CYS A 33 9.99 -15.77 2.01
C CYS A 33 10.30 -14.46 1.27
N ARG A 34 11.50 -13.89 1.43
CA ARG A 34 11.96 -12.80 0.56
C ARG A 34 11.87 -13.15 -0.93
N LYS A 35 12.11 -14.40 -1.32
CA LYS A 35 11.97 -14.81 -2.74
C LYS A 35 10.51 -14.73 -3.23
N THR A 36 9.55 -14.75 -2.31
CA THR A 36 8.11 -14.78 -2.63
C THR A 36 7.39 -13.45 -2.42
N THR A 37 7.99 -12.50 -1.68
CA THR A 37 7.43 -11.14 -1.58
C THR A 37 7.59 -10.42 -2.91
N TRP A 38 6.50 -9.81 -3.34
CA TRP A 38 6.43 -9.00 -4.55
C TRP A 38 6.39 -7.50 -4.22
N ARG A 39 6.36 -7.11 -2.95
CA ARG A 39 6.36 -5.70 -2.55
C ARG A 39 7.78 -5.16 -2.60
N ARG A 40 8.28 -4.97 -3.82
CA ARG A 40 9.63 -4.54 -4.16
C ARG A 40 9.57 -3.47 -5.23
N GLN A 41 10.58 -2.61 -5.32
CA GLN A 41 10.63 -1.58 -6.37
C GLN A 41 10.59 -2.19 -7.78
N SER A 42 11.23 -3.34 -7.99
CA SER A 42 11.23 -4.05 -9.28
C SER A 42 9.83 -4.46 -9.76
N THR A 43 8.83 -4.49 -8.88
CA THR A 43 7.45 -4.82 -9.28
C THR A 43 6.82 -3.71 -10.11
N PHE A 44 7.29 -2.47 -9.96
CA PHE A 44 6.86 -1.37 -10.82
C PHE A 44 7.44 -1.44 -12.24
N GLU A 45 8.56 -2.15 -12.41
CA GLU A 45 9.25 -2.35 -13.69
C GLU A 45 8.53 -3.38 -14.59
N ILE A 46 7.52 -4.09 -14.07
CA ILE A 46 6.68 -4.96 -14.90
C ILE A 46 5.91 -4.07 -15.89
N GLU A 47 6.26 -4.17 -17.16
CA GLU A 47 5.65 -3.37 -18.22
C GLU A 47 4.22 -3.82 -18.55
N ASP A 48 3.41 -2.85 -18.93
CA ASP A 48 2.07 -3.10 -19.43
C ASP A 48 2.15 -3.48 -20.91
N GLU A 49 1.61 -4.65 -21.24
CA GLU A 49 1.42 -5.03 -22.64
C GLU A 49 0.04 -4.61 -23.11
N TYR A 50 -0.06 -4.28 -24.40
CA TYR A 50 -1.32 -3.91 -25.03
C TYR A 50 -1.63 -4.88 -26.16
N LYS A 51 -2.93 -5.12 -26.40
CA LYS A 51 -3.39 -5.82 -27.59
C LYS A 51 -3.37 -4.87 -28.80
N GLU A 52 -3.54 -5.44 -29.99
CA GLU A 52 -3.62 -4.66 -31.23
C GLU A 52 -4.78 -3.63 -31.22
N ASP A 53 -5.84 -3.89 -30.46
CA ASP A 53 -6.98 -2.99 -30.28
C ASP A 53 -6.73 -1.85 -29.27
N GLY A 54 -5.51 -1.75 -28.72
CA GLY A 54 -5.13 -0.75 -27.72
C GLY A 54 -5.61 -1.05 -26.30
N THR A 55 -6.30 -2.16 -26.05
CA THR A 55 -6.67 -2.57 -24.69
C THR A 55 -5.47 -3.16 -23.94
N LYS A 56 -5.29 -2.77 -22.68
CA LYS A 56 -4.25 -3.34 -21.82
C LYS A 56 -4.50 -4.84 -21.64
N LYS A 57 -3.48 -5.66 -21.89
CA LYS A 57 -3.49 -7.07 -21.52
C LYS A 57 -3.33 -7.18 -20.01
N TRP A 58 -4.07 -8.11 -19.42
CA TRP A 58 -3.86 -8.48 -18.03
C TRP A 58 -2.41 -8.91 -17.84
N ASN A 59 -1.73 -8.34 -16.84
CA ASN A 59 -0.42 -8.78 -16.43
C ASN A 59 -0.39 -9.04 -14.91
N LYS A 60 0.72 -9.62 -14.45
CA LYS A 60 0.89 -9.96 -13.04
C LYS A 60 0.84 -8.71 -12.14
N LYS A 61 1.29 -7.55 -12.65
CA LYS A 61 1.30 -6.27 -11.92
C LYS A 61 -0.10 -5.86 -11.47
N ASP A 62 -1.13 -6.09 -12.28
CA ASP A 62 -2.52 -5.75 -11.94
C ASP A 62 -3.01 -6.46 -10.65
N VAL A 63 -2.60 -7.72 -10.44
CA VAL A 63 -2.96 -8.47 -9.21
C VAL A 63 -2.04 -8.13 -8.05
N LEU A 64 -0.74 -8.01 -8.33
CA LEU A 64 0.24 -7.70 -7.30
C LEU A 64 -0.07 -6.33 -6.72
N ILE A 65 -0.05 -5.27 -7.52
CA ILE A 65 -0.18 -3.90 -7.04
C ILE A 65 -1.63 -3.49 -6.77
N GLY A 66 -2.60 -3.97 -7.57
CA GLY A 66 -3.97 -3.44 -7.55
C GLY A 66 -4.69 -3.58 -6.21
N ARG A 67 -4.37 -4.62 -5.42
CA ARG A 67 -4.93 -4.76 -4.07
C ARG A 67 -4.43 -3.67 -3.13
N ASP A 68 -3.15 -3.36 -3.19
CA ASP A 68 -2.52 -2.35 -2.34
C ASP A 68 -2.95 -0.94 -2.79
N GLU A 69 -3.18 -0.70 -4.09
CA GLU A 69 -3.78 0.54 -4.59
C GLU A 69 -5.20 0.76 -4.07
N GLY A 70 -6.03 -0.27 -4.14
CA GLY A 70 -7.40 -0.20 -3.62
C GLY A 70 -7.46 -0.02 -2.09
N GLU A 71 -6.41 -0.39 -1.37
CA GLU A 71 -6.27 -0.10 0.07
C GLU A 71 -5.84 1.36 0.30
N LEU A 72 -4.83 1.84 -0.41
CA LEU A 72 -4.38 3.23 -0.34
C LEU A 72 -5.46 4.24 -0.73
N GLU A 73 -6.30 3.90 -1.70
CA GLU A 73 -7.45 4.75 -2.08
C GLU A 73 -8.42 4.95 -0.92
N LYS A 74 -8.66 3.92 -0.10
CA LYS A 74 -9.52 4.05 1.10
C LYS A 74 -8.91 4.99 2.13
N TYR A 75 -7.60 4.91 2.33
CA TYR A 75 -6.89 5.86 3.19
C TYR A 75 -6.99 7.29 2.67
N ARG A 76 -6.83 7.48 1.37
CA ARG A 76 -6.99 8.80 0.73
C ARG A 76 -8.40 9.35 0.90
N GLN A 77 -9.43 8.51 0.72
CA GLN A 77 -10.83 8.88 0.96
C GLN A 77 -11.05 9.30 2.41
N ALA A 78 -10.55 8.51 3.37
CA ALA A 78 -10.64 8.84 4.78
C ALA A 78 -9.98 10.20 5.10
N MET A 79 -8.81 10.50 4.51
CA MET A 79 -8.16 11.81 4.65
C MET A 79 -9.01 12.96 4.11
N ASN A 80 -9.76 12.73 3.02
CA ASN A 80 -10.62 13.76 2.44
C ASN A 80 -11.90 14.00 3.27
N GLU A 81 -12.42 12.96 3.93
CA GLU A 81 -13.66 13.01 4.72
C GLU A 81 -13.42 13.47 6.17
N HIS A 82 -12.17 13.36 6.65
CA HIS A 82 -11.83 13.57 8.04
C HIS A 82 -10.59 14.46 8.21
N GLU A 83 -10.80 15.71 8.58
CA GLU A 83 -9.73 16.71 8.76
C GLU A 83 -8.69 16.35 9.83
N GLN A 84 -9.04 15.46 10.77
CA GLN A 84 -8.10 14.97 11.80
C GLN A 84 -7.06 14.00 11.23
N ILE A 85 -7.31 13.42 10.06
CA ILE A 85 -6.41 12.46 9.42
C ILE A 85 -5.46 13.23 8.50
N ARG A 86 -4.18 13.25 8.87
CA ARG A 86 -3.15 14.07 8.20
C ARG A 86 -2.28 13.30 7.22
N GLY A 87 -2.30 11.97 7.30
CA GLY A 87 -1.50 11.11 6.43
C GLY A 87 -1.49 9.65 6.90
N LEU A 88 -0.64 8.86 6.26
CA LEU A 88 -0.48 7.43 6.49
C LEU A 88 0.98 7.09 6.83
N GLU A 89 1.19 6.30 7.87
CA GLU A 89 2.46 5.67 8.19
C GLU A 89 2.33 4.16 7.98
N ILE A 90 3.06 3.63 7.00
CA ILE A 90 3.22 2.20 6.82
C ILE A 90 4.41 1.73 7.65
N VAL A 91 4.17 0.78 8.54
CA VAL A 91 5.19 0.16 9.39
C VAL A 91 5.38 -1.27 8.92
N THR A 92 6.59 -1.66 8.54
CA THR A 92 6.82 -3.02 8.02
C THR A 92 8.08 -3.65 8.59
N ASN A 93 8.05 -4.98 8.72
CA ASN A 93 9.23 -5.79 9.05
C ASN A 93 9.99 -6.27 7.81
N ASP A 94 9.70 -5.74 6.62
CA ASP A 94 10.45 -5.98 5.39
C ASP A 94 11.13 -4.69 4.89
N LYS A 95 12.46 -4.67 4.88
CA LYS A 95 13.24 -3.50 4.42
C LYS A 95 13.02 -3.20 2.94
N GLU A 96 12.79 -4.22 2.10
CA GLU A 96 12.61 -4.03 0.65
C GLU A 96 11.22 -3.48 0.33
N ALA A 97 10.24 -3.69 1.22
CA ALA A 97 8.89 -3.17 1.08
C ALA A 97 8.80 -1.67 1.40
N VAL A 98 9.72 -1.10 2.17
CA VAL A 98 9.71 0.34 2.50
C VAL A 98 9.70 1.21 1.25
N PRO A 99 10.66 1.10 0.31
CA PRO A 99 10.63 1.92 -0.90
C PRO A 99 9.44 1.57 -1.80
N TYR A 100 8.96 0.32 -1.81
CA TYR A 100 7.76 -0.06 -2.54
C TYR A 100 6.54 0.75 -2.08
N TRP A 101 6.27 0.76 -0.77
CA TRP A 101 5.15 1.50 -0.19
C TRP A 101 5.31 3.01 -0.35
N GLN A 102 6.52 3.53 -0.16
CA GLN A 102 6.78 4.95 -0.35
C GLN A 102 6.50 5.40 -1.79
N THR A 103 6.91 4.59 -2.79
CA THR A 103 6.61 4.85 -4.20
C THR A 103 5.12 4.75 -4.47
N LEU A 104 4.42 3.71 -3.99
CA LEU A 104 3.01 3.53 -4.26
C LEU A 104 2.16 4.66 -3.66
N MET A 105 2.44 5.08 -2.43
CA MET A 105 1.77 6.23 -1.81
C MET A 105 1.98 7.51 -2.62
N ALA A 106 3.19 7.75 -3.13
CA ALA A 106 3.47 8.91 -3.98
C ALA A 106 2.67 8.88 -5.29
N LEU A 107 2.61 7.71 -5.96
CA LEU A 107 1.84 7.53 -7.19
C LEU A 107 0.33 7.73 -6.98
N GLN A 108 -0.19 7.24 -5.84
CA GLN A 108 -1.60 7.32 -5.47
C GLN A 108 -1.96 8.62 -4.75
N GLN A 109 -1.03 9.57 -4.65
CA GLN A 109 -1.22 10.86 -3.97
C GLN A 109 -1.70 10.73 -2.52
N VAL A 110 -1.20 9.72 -1.80
CA VAL A 110 -1.43 9.52 -0.37
C VAL A 110 -0.28 10.16 0.40
N PRO A 111 -0.51 11.25 1.16
CA PRO A 111 0.51 11.83 2.02
C PRO A 111 0.93 10.82 3.09
N GLY A 112 2.21 10.47 3.16
CA GLY A 112 2.64 9.45 4.09
C GLY A 112 4.11 9.06 4.02
N THR A 113 4.49 8.21 4.97
CA THR A 113 5.83 7.64 5.10
C THR A 113 5.77 6.13 5.29
N ALA A 114 6.77 5.43 4.77
CA ALA A 114 6.98 4.02 5.09
C ALA A 114 8.26 3.87 5.92
N ARG A 115 8.23 3.03 6.96
CA ARG A 115 9.41 2.75 7.78
C ARG A 115 9.54 1.29 8.15
N TYR A 116 10.80 0.86 8.28
CA TYR A 116 11.16 -0.47 8.74
C TYR A 116 11.18 -0.55 10.27
N VAL A 117 10.66 -1.63 10.82
CA VAL A 117 10.81 -2.05 12.22
C VAL A 117 11.30 -3.49 12.28
N LYS A 118 12.09 -3.81 13.30
CA LYS A 118 12.61 -5.17 13.51
C LYS A 118 11.61 -6.03 14.27
#